data_AF-A0A813G9T1-F1
#
_entry.id   AF-A0A813G9T1-F1
#
_cell.length_a   1.000
_cell.length_b   1.000
_cell.length_c   1.000
_cell.angle_alpha   90.00
_cell.angle_beta   90.00
_cell.angle_gamma   90.00
#
_symmetry.space_group_name_H-M   'P 1'
#
loop_
_entity.id
_entity.type
_entity.pdbx_description
1 polymer ?
#
loop_
_entity_poly.entity_id
_entity_poly.type
_entity_poly.pdbx_seq_one_letter_code
_entity_poly.pdbx_strand_id
1 'polypeptide(L)'
;MWCSWACLATVVITAGAEQHHGPYSLAQPAGSHSAADFRTPPLFVGECRTTWTSSVGKYALPYTPIFTEYGTYSWIAPFSNYNGAEFGEGVILMSPVITELGNGSWQARYVSATRFVPGRNITSCACEYLSWSSSDAPRVLSDYGIAEVPGTEGPIEEVCAPYMEYACPVDNATAFEQLGSPFTEHYSACTMPDDISVKARRDALSEISKAWLENKVPKPLEFASKSPAMPSIVGGALVGVVLVAFAFSATVLSQRVDRETEVDVYHAV
;
A
#
# COMPACT_ATOMS: atom_id res chain seq x y z
N MET A 1 -11.62 44.66 59.21
CA MET A 1 -10.96 45.86 58.67
C MET A 1 -9.67 45.43 57.99
N TRP A 2 -9.47 45.87 56.74
CA TRP A 2 -8.26 45.78 55.88
C TRP A 2 -8.04 44.40 55.21
N CYS A 3 -8.41 44.25 53.93
CA CYS A 3 -7.64 44.57 52.71
C CYS A 3 -6.39 43.70 52.55
N SER A 4 -6.44 42.76 51.61
CA SER A 4 -5.25 42.26 50.91
C SER A 4 -5.56 42.24 49.43
N TRP A 5 -4.86 43.10 48.72
CA TRP A 5 -4.90 43.31 47.29
C TRP A 5 -4.23 42.16 46.55
N ALA A 6 -4.79 41.85 45.39
CA ALA A 6 -4.22 41.03 44.36
C ALA A 6 -2.98 41.70 43.74
N CYS A 7 -2.01 40.88 43.32
CA CYS A 7 -1.13 41.19 42.21
C CYS A 7 -1.20 40.00 41.23
N LEU A 8 -2.14 40.10 40.30
CA LEU A 8 -2.14 39.32 39.07
C LEU A 8 -1.11 39.96 38.13
N ALA A 9 0.02 39.29 37.93
CA ALA A 9 0.95 39.65 36.86
C ALA A 9 0.42 39.06 35.54
N THR A 10 -0.19 39.91 34.72
CA THR A 10 -0.53 39.59 33.33
C THR A 10 0.75 39.64 32.50
N VAL A 11 1.23 38.48 32.04
CA VAL A 11 2.26 38.40 31.00
C VAL A 11 1.55 38.50 29.65
N VAL A 12 1.76 39.62 28.95
CA VAL A 12 1.36 39.80 27.55
C VAL A 12 2.52 39.28 26.70
N ILE A 13 2.32 38.15 26.03
CA ILE A 13 3.24 37.67 24.99
C ILE A 13 2.78 38.30 23.67
N THR A 14 3.48 39.32 23.20
CA THR A 14 3.30 39.85 21.85
C THR A 14 4.02 38.94 20.85
N ALA A 15 3.28 38.43 19.87
CA ALA A 15 3.79 37.70 18.73
C ALA A 15 4.77 38.57 17.92
N GLY A 16 5.96 38.04 17.68
CA GLY A 16 6.92 38.55 16.69
C GLY A 16 7.39 37.38 15.85
N ALA A 17 6.66 37.07 14.79
CA ALA A 17 7.10 36.11 13.77
C ALA A 17 7.91 36.87 12.71
N GLU A 18 9.22 36.91 12.87
CA GLU A 18 10.13 37.30 11.79
C GLU A 18 10.20 36.16 10.77
N GLN A 19 9.44 36.28 9.69
CA GLN A 19 9.63 35.47 8.49
C GLN A 19 10.87 35.99 7.73
N HIS A 20 12.01 35.35 7.98
CA HIS A 20 13.14 35.41 7.07
C HIS A 20 12.78 34.68 5.78
N HIS A 21 12.25 35.42 4.81
CA HIS A 21 12.22 35.00 3.41
C HIS A 21 13.65 35.02 2.87
N GLY A 22 14.33 33.87 2.99
CA GLY A 22 15.51 33.57 2.17
C GLY A 22 15.13 33.65 0.68
N PRO A 23 16.08 33.93 -0.22
CA PRO A 23 15.80 34.01 -1.64
C PRO A 23 15.29 32.64 -2.10
N TYR A 24 13.99 32.56 -2.38
CA TYR A 24 13.42 31.47 -3.13
C TYR A 24 14.18 31.41 -4.45
N SER A 25 15.03 30.40 -4.58
CA SER A 25 15.53 29.95 -5.87
C SER A 25 14.30 29.64 -6.70
N LEU A 26 14.04 30.49 -7.69
CA LEU A 26 13.02 30.28 -8.71
C LEU A 26 13.11 28.83 -9.16
N ALA A 27 12.02 28.09 -8.97
CA ALA A 27 11.84 26.74 -9.46
C ALA A 27 12.34 26.71 -10.91
N GLN A 28 13.32 25.85 -11.17
CA GLN A 28 13.70 25.57 -12.54
C GLN A 28 12.42 25.13 -13.28
N PRO A 29 12.15 25.68 -14.48
CA PRO A 29 11.03 25.21 -15.28
C PRO A 29 11.18 23.70 -15.40
N ALA A 30 10.08 22.98 -15.14
CA ALA A 30 9.98 21.54 -15.31
C ALA A 30 10.59 21.18 -16.67
N GLY A 31 11.85 20.77 -16.65
CA GLY A 31 12.48 20.20 -17.82
C GLY A 31 11.59 19.03 -18.21
N SER A 32 11.40 18.83 -19.50
CA SER A 32 10.92 17.57 -20.03
C SER A 32 11.91 16.48 -19.57
N HIS A 33 11.75 16.02 -18.34
CA HIS A 33 12.32 14.78 -17.86
C HIS A 33 11.57 13.75 -18.68
N SER A 34 12.19 13.28 -19.77
CA SER A 34 11.68 12.10 -20.43
C SER A 34 11.48 11.05 -19.34
N ALA A 35 10.29 10.46 -19.23
CA ALA A 35 9.98 9.37 -18.31
C ALA A 35 10.94 8.16 -18.42
N ALA A 36 11.94 8.22 -19.30
CA ALA A 36 12.90 7.20 -19.67
C ALA A 36 13.93 6.80 -18.59
N ASP A 37 14.03 7.50 -17.46
CA ASP A 37 15.12 7.25 -16.49
C ASP A 37 14.68 6.73 -15.12
N PHE A 38 13.38 6.50 -14.89
CA PHE A 38 12.94 5.92 -13.62
C PHE A 38 13.14 4.41 -13.62
N ARG A 39 14.03 3.94 -12.74
CA ARG A 39 14.39 2.51 -12.63
C ARG A 39 13.66 1.84 -11.48
N THR A 40 13.14 0.65 -11.73
CA THR A 40 12.63 -0.23 -10.67
C THR A 40 13.77 -0.61 -9.74
N PRO A 41 13.57 -0.62 -8.41
CA PRO A 41 14.57 -1.15 -7.48
C PRO A 41 15.01 -2.57 -7.87
N PRO A 42 16.33 -2.86 -7.96
CA PRO A 42 16.84 -4.08 -8.59
C PRO A 42 16.26 -5.40 -8.07
N LEU A 43 15.91 -5.46 -6.77
CA LEU A 43 15.36 -6.65 -6.14
C LEU A 43 13.90 -6.96 -6.53
N PHE A 44 13.21 -6.02 -7.17
CA PHE A 44 11.87 -6.20 -7.70
C PHE A 44 11.86 -6.44 -9.21
N VAL A 45 12.99 -6.28 -9.90
CA VAL A 45 13.08 -6.51 -11.34
C VAL A 45 12.86 -7.99 -11.65
N GLY A 46 11.96 -8.25 -12.60
CA GLY A 46 11.63 -9.58 -13.11
C GLY A 46 10.22 -10.04 -12.76
N GLU A 47 10.00 -11.35 -12.81
CA GLU A 47 8.73 -11.99 -12.45
C GLU A 47 8.69 -12.21 -10.95
N CYS A 48 7.79 -11.52 -10.27
CA CYS A 48 7.54 -11.72 -8.84
C CYS A 48 6.22 -12.50 -8.69
N ARG A 49 6.11 -13.42 -7.72
CA ARG A 49 4.81 -14.07 -7.43
C ARG A 49 4.16 -13.40 -6.22
N THR A 50 2.97 -12.85 -6.41
CA THR A 50 2.12 -12.34 -5.32
C THR A 50 1.62 -13.50 -4.49
N THR A 51 2.08 -13.58 -3.23
CA THR A 51 1.71 -14.64 -2.29
C THR A 51 0.59 -14.21 -1.36
N TRP A 52 0.36 -12.90 -1.22
CA TRP A 52 -0.72 -12.32 -0.42
C TRP A 52 -1.06 -10.90 -0.90
N THR A 53 -2.30 -10.46 -0.68
CA THR A 53 -2.75 -9.08 -0.93
C THR A 53 -3.82 -8.65 0.07
N SER A 54 -3.93 -7.34 0.35
CA SER A 54 -4.97 -6.77 1.20
C SER A 54 -6.38 -6.87 0.61
N SER A 55 -6.52 -7.11 -0.70
CA SER A 55 -7.81 -7.44 -1.33
C SER A 55 -8.18 -8.92 -1.15
N VAL A 56 -8.41 -9.31 0.10
CA VAL A 56 -8.69 -10.72 0.48
C VAL A 56 -9.89 -11.26 -0.29
N GLY A 57 -9.69 -12.39 -0.99
CA GLY A 57 -10.74 -13.08 -1.75
C GLY A 57 -11.10 -12.46 -3.09
N LYS A 58 -10.43 -11.36 -3.52
CA LYS A 58 -10.60 -10.79 -4.86
C LYS A 58 -9.90 -11.65 -5.92
N TYR A 59 -8.63 -12.00 -5.68
CA TYR A 59 -7.77 -12.66 -6.66
C TYR A 59 -7.38 -14.09 -6.28
N ALA A 60 -7.32 -14.99 -7.25
CA ALA A 60 -6.73 -16.30 -7.09
C ALA A 60 -5.21 -16.13 -6.98
N LEU A 61 -4.67 -16.53 -5.82
CA LEU A 61 -3.24 -16.45 -5.53
C LEU A 61 -2.57 -17.82 -5.78
N PRO A 62 -1.29 -17.83 -6.22
CA PRO A 62 -0.51 -16.66 -6.60
C PRO A 62 -0.80 -16.18 -8.03
N TYR A 63 -0.69 -14.88 -8.26
CA TYR A 63 -0.48 -14.31 -9.60
C TYR A 63 0.90 -13.69 -9.73
N THR A 64 1.29 -13.29 -10.92
CA THR A 64 2.70 -12.93 -11.21
C THR A 64 2.76 -11.53 -11.81
N PRO A 65 3.04 -10.45 -11.09
CA PRO A 65 3.49 -9.20 -11.72
C PRO A 65 4.87 -9.37 -12.36
N ILE A 66 5.14 -8.58 -13.38
CA ILE A 66 6.46 -8.45 -14.01
C ILE A 66 6.88 -7.01 -13.92
N PHE A 67 8.01 -6.74 -13.27
CA PHE A 67 8.62 -5.42 -13.26
C PHE A 67 9.82 -5.40 -14.21
N THR A 68 9.89 -4.39 -15.05
CA THR A 68 11.04 -4.17 -15.92
C THR A 68 12.09 -3.32 -15.20
N GLU A 69 13.32 -3.28 -15.71
CA GLU A 69 14.34 -2.36 -15.19
C GLU A 69 14.03 -0.88 -15.47
N TYR A 70 13.12 -0.59 -16.41
CA TYR A 70 12.77 0.74 -16.91
C TYR A 70 11.56 1.35 -16.20
N GLY A 71 11.25 0.89 -14.99
CA GLY A 71 10.19 1.47 -14.17
C GLY A 71 8.78 1.17 -14.69
N THR A 72 8.60 0.21 -15.61
CA THR A 72 7.28 -0.26 -16.02
C THR A 72 6.99 -1.63 -15.44
N TYR A 73 5.72 -1.92 -15.19
CA TYR A 73 5.29 -3.22 -14.69
C TYR A 73 3.92 -3.60 -15.23
N SER A 74 3.62 -4.89 -15.23
CA SER A 74 2.32 -5.41 -15.66
C SER A 74 1.93 -6.66 -14.89
N TRP A 75 0.63 -6.89 -14.73
CA TRP A 75 0.11 -8.07 -14.04
C TRP A 75 -1.09 -8.68 -14.76
N ILE A 76 -1.31 -9.95 -14.46
CA ILE A 76 -2.50 -10.71 -14.82
C ILE A 76 -2.93 -11.38 -13.53
N ALA A 77 -3.97 -10.87 -12.89
CA ALA A 77 -4.48 -11.33 -11.61
C ALA A 77 -5.84 -12.02 -11.79
N PRO A 78 -5.89 -13.37 -11.86
CA PRO A 78 -7.15 -14.10 -12.01
C PRO A 78 -8.08 -13.81 -10.83
N PHE A 79 -9.39 -13.70 -11.06
CA PHE A 79 -10.34 -13.50 -9.96
C PHE A 79 -10.59 -14.81 -9.21
N SER A 80 -10.77 -14.77 -7.88
CA SER A 80 -11.03 -15.99 -7.09
C SER A 80 -12.40 -16.59 -7.37
N ASN A 81 -13.41 -15.72 -7.54
CA ASN A 81 -14.82 -16.11 -7.48
C ASN A 81 -15.56 -15.93 -8.82
N TYR A 82 -14.86 -15.53 -9.89
CA TYR A 82 -15.45 -15.25 -11.19
C TYR A 82 -14.50 -15.66 -12.32
N ASN A 83 -15.07 -15.94 -13.49
CA ASN A 83 -14.27 -16.22 -14.68
C ASN A 83 -13.57 -14.94 -15.16
N GLY A 84 -12.28 -15.07 -15.48
CA GLY A 84 -11.47 -13.99 -16.04
C GLY A 84 -10.33 -13.57 -15.12
N ALA A 85 -9.66 -12.49 -15.51
CA ALA A 85 -8.56 -11.90 -14.78
C ALA A 85 -8.58 -10.38 -14.93
N GLU A 86 -7.97 -9.71 -13.96
CA GLU A 86 -7.56 -8.32 -14.07
C GLU A 86 -6.20 -8.27 -14.78
N PHE A 87 -6.12 -7.48 -15.84
CA PHE A 87 -4.94 -7.16 -16.61
C PHE A 87 -4.62 -5.72 -16.31
N GLY A 88 -3.44 -5.47 -15.76
CA GLY A 88 -3.02 -4.13 -15.46
C GLY A 88 -1.60 -3.85 -15.87
N GLU A 89 -1.32 -2.57 -15.99
CA GLU A 89 -0.01 -2.03 -16.21
C GLU A 89 0.20 -0.82 -15.33
N GLY A 90 1.46 -0.55 -15.02
CA GLY A 90 1.85 0.62 -14.26
C GLY A 90 3.23 1.11 -14.64
N VAL A 91 3.50 2.33 -14.21
CA VAL A 91 4.74 3.05 -14.46
C VAL A 91 5.16 3.81 -13.21
N ILE A 92 6.45 3.80 -12.94
CA ILE A 92 7.11 4.65 -11.95
C ILE A 92 7.26 6.03 -12.57
N LEU A 93 6.70 7.05 -11.91
CA LEU A 93 6.68 8.43 -12.40
C LEU A 93 7.78 9.30 -11.78
N MET A 94 8.46 8.81 -10.75
CA MET A 94 9.53 9.56 -10.09
C MET A 94 10.68 8.62 -9.70
N SER A 95 11.91 9.15 -9.65
CA SER A 95 13.06 8.37 -9.22
C SER A 95 12.83 7.85 -7.79
N PRO A 96 12.96 6.53 -7.56
CA PRO A 96 12.79 5.98 -6.22
C PRO A 96 13.77 6.58 -5.22
N VAL A 97 13.24 7.03 -4.09
CA VAL A 97 14.06 7.41 -2.93
C VAL A 97 14.26 6.16 -2.11
N ILE A 98 15.50 5.65 -2.06
CA ILE A 98 15.87 4.43 -1.35
C ILE A 98 16.48 4.80 0.01
N THR A 99 15.97 4.18 1.07
CA THR A 99 16.46 4.31 2.44
C THR A 99 16.91 2.94 2.94
N GLU A 100 18.19 2.82 3.28
CA GLU A 100 18.73 1.64 3.97
C GLU A 100 18.55 1.80 5.49
N LEU A 101 18.07 0.76 6.18
CA LEU A 101 17.75 0.82 7.62
C LEU A 101 18.86 0.24 8.51
N GLY A 102 20.06 0.00 7.97
CA GLY A 102 21.25 -0.40 8.72
C GLY A 102 21.37 -1.89 9.09
N ASN A 103 20.30 -2.68 8.93
CA ASN A 103 20.27 -4.13 9.18
C ASN A 103 20.20 -4.97 7.89
N GLY A 104 20.55 -4.38 6.74
CA GLY A 104 20.37 -4.98 5.41
C GLY A 104 18.94 -4.88 4.86
N SER A 105 17.99 -4.39 5.65
CA SER A 105 16.68 -4.01 5.13
C SER A 105 16.72 -2.64 4.46
N TRP A 106 15.85 -2.47 3.47
CA TRP A 106 15.69 -1.22 2.76
C TRP A 106 14.22 -0.96 2.45
N GLN A 107 13.92 0.30 2.20
CA GLN A 107 12.64 0.76 1.69
C GLN A 107 12.90 1.69 0.50
N ALA A 108 12.01 1.66 -0.49
CA ALA A 108 11.98 2.64 -1.55
C ALA A 108 10.59 3.26 -1.62
N ARG A 109 10.52 4.55 -1.97
CA ARG A 109 9.26 5.25 -2.21
C ARG A 109 9.31 6.03 -3.51
N TYR A 110 8.20 6.09 -4.23
CA TYR A 110 8.04 6.85 -5.46
C TYR A 110 6.56 7.08 -5.77
N VAL A 111 6.28 8.01 -6.69
CA VAL A 111 4.95 8.15 -7.30
C VAL A 111 4.83 7.17 -8.45
N SER A 112 3.72 6.46 -8.55
CA SER A 112 3.38 5.59 -9.67
C SER A 112 2.03 5.96 -10.27
N ALA A 113 1.78 5.40 -11.45
CA ALA A 113 0.46 5.33 -12.03
C ALA A 113 0.15 3.92 -12.48
N THR A 114 -1.07 3.47 -12.22
CA THR A 114 -1.58 2.15 -12.62
C THR A 114 -2.91 2.27 -13.35
N ARG A 115 -3.15 1.38 -14.32
CA ARG A 115 -4.45 1.20 -14.95
C ARG A 115 -4.71 -0.27 -15.20
N PHE A 116 -5.97 -0.68 -15.13
CA PHE A 116 -6.32 -2.09 -15.29
C PHE A 116 -7.72 -2.32 -15.88
N VAL A 117 -7.91 -3.51 -16.45
CA VAL A 117 -9.16 -4.01 -17.04
C VAL A 117 -9.37 -5.49 -16.66
N PRO A 118 -10.60 -6.00 -16.50
CA PRO A 118 -11.85 -5.26 -16.50
C PRO A 118 -11.97 -4.39 -15.24
N GLY A 119 -12.52 -3.19 -15.39
CA GLY A 119 -12.56 -2.21 -14.31
C GLY A 119 -13.26 -0.92 -14.72
N ARG A 120 -13.11 0.12 -13.91
CA ARG A 120 -13.84 1.40 -14.06
C ARG A 120 -13.28 2.33 -15.15
N ASN A 121 -12.35 1.87 -16.00
CA ASN A 121 -11.57 2.74 -16.89
C ASN A 121 -10.98 3.94 -16.12
N ILE A 122 -10.25 3.61 -15.04
CA ILE A 122 -9.61 4.56 -14.13
C ILE A 122 -8.10 4.35 -14.22
N THR A 123 -7.35 5.45 -14.23
CA THR A 123 -5.94 5.44 -13.85
C THR A 123 -5.82 5.86 -12.40
N SER A 124 -5.19 5.02 -11.59
CA SER A 124 -4.87 5.32 -10.20
C SER A 124 -3.47 5.92 -10.12
N CYS A 125 -3.36 7.11 -9.53
CA CYS A 125 -2.09 7.74 -9.20
C CYS A 125 -1.82 7.47 -7.71
N ALA A 126 -0.66 6.90 -7.38
CA ALA A 126 -0.38 6.43 -6.03
C ALA A 126 1.04 6.77 -5.57
N CYS A 127 1.21 6.82 -4.26
CA CYS A 127 2.52 6.70 -3.63
C CYS A 127 2.78 5.23 -3.31
N GLU A 128 3.76 4.63 -3.98
CA GLU A 128 4.16 3.25 -3.72
C GLU A 128 5.35 3.20 -2.76
N TYR A 129 5.31 2.24 -1.85
CA TYR A 129 6.40 1.92 -0.96
C TYR A 129 6.79 0.47 -1.13
N LEU A 130 8.01 0.23 -1.60
CA LEU A 130 8.61 -1.09 -1.66
C LEU A 130 9.47 -1.30 -0.44
N SER A 131 9.42 -2.48 0.16
CA SER A 131 10.28 -2.82 1.28
C SER A 131 10.70 -4.28 1.26
N TRP A 132 11.87 -4.54 1.82
CA TRP A 132 12.41 -5.87 1.97
C TRP A 132 13.34 -5.92 3.19
N SER A 133 13.16 -6.94 4.03
CA SER A 133 13.87 -7.05 5.30
C SER A 133 14.92 -8.16 5.37
N SER A 134 14.71 -9.27 4.68
CA SER A 134 15.64 -10.42 4.64
C SER A 134 15.32 -11.37 3.49
N SER A 135 16.24 -12.27 3.14
CA SER A 135 16.05 -13.27 2.07
C SER A 135 14.79 -14.11 2.22
N ASP A 136 14.39 -14.38 3.47
CA ASP A 136 13.26 -15.26 3.79
C ASP A 136 11.96 -14.48 4.02
N ALA A 137 12.04 -13.15 4.12
CA ALA A 137 10.88 -12.29 4.23
C ALA A 137 10.28 -11.99 2.85
N PRO A 138 8.94 -11.84 2.76
CA PRO A 138 8.32 -11.33 1.55
C PRO A 138 8.82 -9.92 1.24
N ARG A 139 8.90 -9.61 -0.04
CA ARG A 139 8.95 -8.24 -0.53
C ARG A 139 7.56 -7.64 -0.38
N VAL A 140 7.45 -6.45 0.19
CA VAL A 140 6.15 -5.81 0.42
C VAL A 140 6.05 -4.57 -0.44
N LEU A 141 4.93 -4.44 -1.14
CA LEU A 141 4.51 -3.24 -1.85
C LEU A 141 3.25 -2.69 -1.17
N SER A 142 3.22 -1.39 -0.92
CA SER A 142 2.07 -0.66 -0.40
C SER A 142 1.75 0.54 -1.30
N ASP A 143 0.55 0.55 -1.87
CA ASP A 143 0.04 1.60 -2.74
C ASP A 143 -0.96 2.49 -1.98
N TYR A 144 -0.55 3.72 -1.72
CA TYR A 144 -1.39 4.74 -1.12
C TYR A 144 -1.97 5.62 -2.22
N GLY A 145 -3.28 5.53 -2.45
CA GLY A 145 -3.96 6.29 -3.50
C GLY A 145 -3.89 7.80 -3.25
N ILE A 146 -3.37 8.53 -4.24
CA ILE A 146 -3.39 10.00 -4.28
C ILE A 146 -4.63 10.47 -5.02
N ALA A 147 -4.91 9.85 -6.18
CA ALA A 147 -6.05 10.17 -7.02
C ALA A 147 -6.49 8.98 -7.87
N GLU A 148 -7.78 8.96 -8.21
CA GLU A 148 -8.35 8.08 -9.22
C GLU A 148 -8.92 8.95 -10.35
N VAL A 149 -8.34 8.87 -11.54
CA VAL A 149 -8.75 9.68 -12.70
C VAL A 149 -9.60 8.84 -13.65
N PRO A 150 -10.89 9.15 -13.85
CA PRO A 150 -11.75 8.43 -14.78
C PRO A 150 -11.49 8.78 -16.25
N GLY A 151 -11.77 7.84 -17.16
CA GLY A 151 -11.94 8.13 -18.59
C GLY A 151 -10.64 8.40 -19.34
N THR A 152 -9.65 7.53 -19.17
CA THR A 152 -8.26 7.84 -19.48
C THR A 152 -7.90 7.60 -20.95
N GLU A 153 -8.30 8.55 -21.80
CA GLU A 153 -7.75 8.71 -23.14
C GLU A 153 -6.35 9.37 -23.02
N GLY A 154 -5.29 8.59 -23.15
CA GLY A 154 -3.91 9.11 -23.21
C GLY A 154 -2.84 8.19 -22.59
N PRO A 155 -1.56 8.60 -22.65
CA PRO A 155 -0.46 7.98 -21.91
C PRO A 155 -0.70 8.08 -20.41
N ILE A 156 -0.38 7.02 -19.67
CA ILE A 156 -0.66 6.91 -18.23
C ILE A 156 0.14 7.96 -17.41
N GLU A 157 1.31 8.33 -17.92
CA GLU A 157 2.20 9.34 -17.35
C GLU A 157 1.58 10.73 -17.38
N GLU A 158 0.95 11.10 -18.50
CA GLU A 158 0.33 12.42 -18.67
C GLU A 158 -0.90 12.57 -17.76
N VAL A 159 -1.66 11.49 -17.57
CA VAL A 159 -2.84 11.48 -16.69
C VAL A 159 -2.45 11.79 -15.24
N CYS A 160 -1.33 11.25 -14.77
CA CYS A 160 -0.88 11.43 -13.39
C CYS A 160 0.10 12.59 -13.18
N ALA A 161 0.53 13.28 -14.24
CA ALA A 161 1.47 14.40 -14.16
C ALA A 161 1.09 15.49 -13.12
N PRO A 162 -0.19 15.91 -12.98
CA PRO A 162 -0.58 16.90 -11.96
C PRO A 162 -0.35 16.44 -10.51
N TYR A 163 -0.25 15.14 -10.27
CA TYR A 163 -0.09 14.57 -8.93
C TYR A 163 1.38 14.32 -8.57
N MET A 164 2.31 14.54 -9.50
CA MET A 164 3.75 14.41 -9.29
C MET A 164 4.38 15.63 -8.60
N GLU A 165 3.63 16.73 -8.44
CA GLU A 165 4.12 17.94 -7.76
C GLU A 165 4.36 17.71 -6.26
N TYR A 166 3.67 16.72 -5.67
CA TYR A 166 3.76 16.39 -4.26
C TYR A 166 4.67 15.19 -4.06
N ALA A 167 5.73 15.36 -3.26
CA ALA A 167 6.54 14.24 -2.82
C ALA A 167 5.71 13.29 -1.97
N CYS A 168 5.88 11.98 -2.19
CA CYS A 168 5.29 10.98 -1.31
C CYS A 168 5.73 11.19 0.15
N PRO A 169 4.85 10.90 1.12
CA PRO A 169 5.21 10.88 2.54
C PRO A 169 6.52 10.10 2.81
N VAL A 170 7.19 10.42 3.92
CA VAL A 170 8.57 9.93 4.13
C VAL A 170 8.64 8.42 4.37
N ASP A 171 7.58 7.83 4.94
CA ASP A 171 7.48 6.42 5.28
C ASP A 171 6.02 5.93 5.23
N ASN A 172 5.84 4.60 5.36
CA ASN A 172 4.52 3.96 5.35
C ASN A 172 3.60 4.46 6.49
N ALA A 173 4.16 4.78 7.67
CA ALA A 173 3.35 5.21 8.81
C ALA A 173 2.74 6.59 8.56
N THR A 174 3.56 7.53 8.09
CA THR A 174 3.15 8.87 7.69
C THR A 174 2.18 8.82 6.51
N ALA A 175 2.43 7.93 5.53
CA ALA A 175 1.52 7.72 4.42
C ALA A 175 0.16 7.21 4.86
N PHE A 176 0.11 6.28 5.83
CA PHE A 176 -1.13 5.79 6.39
C PHE A 176 -1.95 6.87 7.09
N GLU A 177 -1.28 7.73 7.87
CA GLU A 177 -1.94 8.85 8.54
C GLU A 177 -2.50 9.88 7.55
N GLN A 178 -1.79 10.14 6.44
CA GLN A 178 -2.15 11.19 5.49
C GLN A 178 -3.09 10.73 4.37
N LEU A 179 -2.90 9.51 3.86
CA LEU A 179 -3.55 8.98 2.66
C LEU A 179 -4.50 7.80 2.96
N GLY A 180 -4.49 7.28 4.19
CA GLY A 180 -5.36 6.18 4.61
C GLY A 180 -4.77 4.80 4.36
N SER A 181 -5.64 3.78 4.30
CA SER A 181 -5.20 2.39 4.17
C SER A 181 -4.73 2.09 2.74
N PRO A 182 -3.54 1.49 2.57
CA PRO A 182 -3.02 1.15 1.25
C PRO A 182 -3.65 -0.11 0.69
N PHE A 183 -3.55 -0.27 -0.63
CA PHE A 183 -3.53 -1.61 -1.22
C PHE A 183 -2.14 -2.21 -0.97
N THR A 184 -2.07 -3.43 -0.45
CA THR A 184 -0.78 -4.06 -0.09
C THR A 184 -0.65 -5.38 -0.83
N GLU A 185 0.54 -5.67 -1.32
CA GLU A 185 0.93 -6.95 -1.90
C GLU A 185 2.21 -7.47 -1.26
N HIS A 186 2.25 -8.78 -1.03
CA HIS A 186 3.45 -9.49 -0.65
C HIS A 186 3.91 -10.33 -1.83
N TYR A 187 5.17 -10.19 -2.20
CA TYR A 187 5.80 -10.98 -3.23
C TYR A 187 6.85 -11.92 -2.65
N SER A 188 6.91 -13.10 -3.25
CA SER A 188 8.10 -13.94 -3.19
C SER A 188 9.30 -13.29 -3.91
N ALA A 189 10.45 -13.95 -3.91
CA ALA A 189 11.60 -13.49 -4.67
C ALA A 189 11.30 -13.42 -6.16
N CYS A 190 11.67 -12.28 -6.76
CA CYS A 190 11.54 -12.07 -8.18
C CYS A 190 12.64 -12.84 -8.92
N THR A 191 12.27 -13.48 -10.01
CA THR A 191 13.20 -14.19 -10.90
C THR A 191 13.29 -13.45 -12.22
N MET A 192 14.46 -13.42 -12.84
CA MET A 192 14.57 -12.89 -14.20
C MET A 192 13.65 -13.71 -15.11
N PRO A 193 12.72 -13.07 -15.84
CA PRO A 193 11.91 -13.79 -16.80
C PRO A 193 12.81 -14.41 -17.86
N ASP A 194 12.44 -15.59 -18.36
CA ASP A 194 13.05 -16.07 -19.59
C ASP A 194 12.48 -15.28 -20.78
N ASP A 195 13.25 -15.16 -21.88
CA ASP A 195 12.82 -14.36 -23.05
C ASP A 195 11.48 -14.85 -23.63
N ILE A 196 11.15 -16.12 -23.42
CA ILE A 196 9.93 -16.76 -23.90
C ILE A 196 8.72 -16.28 -23.10
N SER A 197 8.82 -16.19 -21.78
CA SER A 197 7.73 -15.76 -20.89
C SER A 197 7.37 -14.29 -21.13
N VAL A 198 8.37 -13.42 -21.29
CA VAL A 198 8.14 -11.99 -21.58
C VAL A 198 7.39 -11.82 -22.90
N LYS A 199 7.84 -12.50 -23.96
CA LYS A 199 7.22 -12.37 -25.27
C LYS A 199 5.79 -12.89 -25.27
N ALA A 200 5.56 -14.10 -24.76
CA ALA A 200 4.24 -14.71 -24.72
C ALA A 200 3.23 -13.83 -23.97
N ARG A 201 3.68 -13.21 -22.88
CA ARG A 201 2.83 -12.35 -22.06
C ARG A 201 2.58 -10.98 -22.66
N ARG A 202 3.59 -10.37 -23.29
CA ARG A 202 3.41 -9.14 -24.08
C ARG A 202 2.40 -9.36 -25.19
N ASP A 203 2.52 -10.46 -25.91
CA ASP A 203 1.59 -10.83 -26.98
C ASP A 203 0.17 -11.02 -26.42
N ALA A 204 0.03 -11.70 -25.27
CA ALA A 204 -1.26 -11.86 -24.59
C ALA A 204 -1.88 -10.52 -24.14
N LEU A 205 -1.09 -9.63 -23.52
CA LEU A 205 -1.56 -8.30 -23.10
C LEU A 205 -1.95 -7.43 -24.30
N SER A 206 -1.20 -7.49 -25.39
CA SER A 206 -1.49 -6.77 -26.63
C SER A 206 -2.82 -7.24 -27.24
N GLU A 207 -3.03 -8.55 -27.36
CA GLU A 207 -4.28 -9.10 -27.90
C GLU A 207 -5.49 -8.77 -27.02
N ILE A 208 -5.33 -8.80 -25.70
CA ILE A 208 -6.39 -8.46 -24.75
C ILE A 208 -6.71 -6.97 -24.78
N SER A 209 -5.69 -6.12 -24.78
CA SER A 209 -5.83 -4.66 -24.93
C SER A 209 -6.58 -4.31 -26.22
N LYS A 210 -6.18 -4.93 -27.35
CA LYS A 210 -6.86 -4.75 -28.64
C LYS A 210 -8.31 -5.23 -28.61
N ALA A 211 -8.58 -6.42 -28.08
CA ALA A 211 -9.94 -6.95 -27.97
C ALA A 211 -10.83 -6.04 -27.11
N TRP A 212 -10.26 -5.43 -26.07
CA TRP A 212 -10.97 -4.50 -25.20
C TRP A 212 -11.30 -3.19 -25.92
N LEU A 213 -10.32 -2.57 -26.60
CA LEU A 213 -10.52 -1.36 -27.40
C LEU A 213 -11.56 -1.55 -28.51
N GLU A 214 -11.64 -2.75 -29.09
CA GLU A 214 -12.62 -3.09 -30.11
C GLU A 214 -14.03 -3.41 -29.54
N ASN A 215 -14.25 -3.26 -28.22
CA ASN A 215 -15.47 -3.68 -27.51
C ASN A 215 -15.83 -5.17 -27.74
N LYS A 216 -14.84 -6.01 -28.10
CA LYS A 216 -15.05 -7.44 -28.40
C LYS A 216 -14.88 -8.32 -27.16
N VAL A 217 -14.25 -7.84 -26.10
CA VAL A 217 -14.32 -8.50 -24.79
C VAL A 217 -15.76 -8.33 -24.29
N PRO A 218 -16.45 -9.42 -23.86
CA PRO A 218 -17.75 -9.30 -23.23
C PRO A 218 -17.65 -8.22 -22.16
N LYS A 219 -18.52 -7.20 -22.23
CA LYS A 219 -18.60 -6.19 -21.16
C LYS A 219 -18.61 -6.97 -19.84
N PRO A 220 -17.71 -6.68 -18.89
CA PRO A 220 -17.84 -7.27 -17.57
C PRO A 220 -19.28 -7.04 -17.17
N LEU A 221 -20.00 -8.14 -16.88
CA LEU A 221 -21.40 -8.10 -16.42
C LEU A 221 -21.51 -6.89 -15.52
N GLU A 222 -22.28 -5.88 -15.93
CA GLU A 222 -22.37 -4.61 -15.21
C GLU A 222 -22.49 -4.95 -13.73
N PHE A 223 -21.42 -4.68 -12.99
CA PHE A 223 -21.36 -4.99 -11.57
C PHE A 223 -22.36 -4.05 -10.93
N ALA A 224 -23.61 -4.50 -10.82
CA ALA A 224 -24.54 -3.95 -9.86
C ALA A 224 -23.84 -4.09 -8.52
N SER A 225 -23.43 -2.95 -7.96
CA SER A 225 -22.80 -2.78 -6.66
C SER A 225 -23.74 -3.15 -5.51
N LYS A 226 -24.52 -4.22 -5.65
CA LYS A 226 -25.26 -4.84 -4.57
C LYS A 226 -24.25 -5.64 -3.76
N SER A 227 -23.45 -4.93 -2.97
CA SER A 227 -22.96 -5.49 -1.71
C SER A 227 -24.17 -6.11 -1.03
N PRO A 228 -24.21 -7.43 -0.77
CA PRO A 228 -25.25 -7.98 0.07
C PRO A 228 -25.16 -7.25 1.41
N ALA A 229 -26.23 -6.55 1.77
CA ALA A 229 -26.34 -5.97 3.10
C ALA A 229 -26.05 -7.09 4.10
N MET A 230 -25.01 -6.91 4.92
CA MET A 230 -24.77 -7.82 6.03
C MET A 230 -26.07 -7.89 6.84
N PRO A 231 -26.60 -9.10 7.13
CA PRO A 231 -27.77 -9.21 7.98
C PRO A 231 -27.39 -8.61 9.34
N SER A 232 -28.05 -7.50 9.68
CA SER A 232 -27.99 -6.92 11.00
C SER A 232 -28.54 -7.97 11.97
N ILE A 233 -27.65 -8.65 12.69
CA ILE A 233 -28.03 -9.53 13.80
C ILE A 233 -28.50 -8.62 14.94
N VAL A 234 -29.75 -8.18 14.85
CA VAL A 234 -30.50 -7.67 16.01
C VAL A 234 -31.09 -8.88 16.70
N GLY A 235 -30.23 -9.59 17.43
CA GLY A 235 -30.63 -10.64 18.35
C GLY A 235 -31.08 -10.03 19.67
N GLY A 236 -32.34 -9.62 19.75
CA GLY A 236 -33.01 -9.40 21.02
C GLY A 236 -33.57 -10.73 21.54
N ALA A 237 -32.95 -11.30 22.58
CA ALA A 237 -33.61 -12.20 23.52
C ALA A 237 -32.86 -12.24 24.85
N LEU A 238 -33.49 -11.67 25.88
CA LEU A 238 -33.18 -11.87 27.29
C LEU A 238 -33.18 -13.37 27.61
N VAL A 239 -32.05 -13.87 28.11
CA VAL A 239 -32.03 -15.08 28.95
C VAL A 239 -31.23 -14.75 30.19
N GLY A 240 -31.93 -14.70 31.32
CA GLY A 240 -31.35 -14.47 32.64
C GLY A 240 -30.39 -15.59 33.00
N VAL A 241 -29.13 -15.21 33.25
CA VAL A 241 -28.18 -16.08 33.92
C VAL A 241 -28.37 -15.89 35.43
N VAL A 242 -28.89 -16.94 36.04
CA VAL A 242 -28.97 -17.11 37.50
C VAL A 242 -27.54 -17.14 38.04
N LEU A 243 -27.21 -16.15 38.87
CA LEU A 243 -26.04 -16.18 39.75
C LEU A 243 -26.25 -17.28 40.80
N VAL A 244 -25.60 -18.43 40.62
CA VAL A 244 -25.41 -19.40 41.70
C VAL A 244 -24.02 -19.19 42.27
N ALA A 245 -23.97 -18.53 43.43
CA ALA A 245 -22.79 -18.43 44.26
C ALA A 245 -22.52 -19.80 44.90
N PHE A 246 -21.41 -20.44 44.53
CA PHE A 246 -20.84 -21.51 45.34
C PHE A 246 -19.58 -20.98 46.04
N ALA A 247 -19.74 -20.73 47.33
CA ALA A 247 -18.63 -20.64 48.26
C ALA A 247 -18.13 -22.06 48.53
N PHE A 248 -16.85 -22.32 48.27
CA PHE A 248 -16.13 -23.39 48.94
C PHE A 248 -14.78 -22.87 49.42
N SER A 249 -14.65 -22.84 50.73
CA SER A 249 -13.41 -22.65 51.46
C SER A 249 -12.59 -23.94 51.45
N ALA A 250 -11.30 -23.75 51.16
CA ALA A 250 -10.13 -24.25 51.89
C ALA A 250 -9.63 -25.71 51.69
N THR A 251 -8.33 -25.75 51.37
CA THR A 251 -7.28 -26.58 52.02
C THR A 251 -6.72 -27.81 51.27
N VAL A 252 -5.52 -27.59 50.70
CA VAL A 252 -4.25 -28.38 50.80
C VAL A 252 -4.16 -29.78 50.16
N LEU A 253 -3.23 -29.94 49.21
CA LEU A 253 -1.95 -30.71 49.30
C LEU A 253 -1.26 -30.65 47.91
N SER A 254 -0.11 -29.97 47.81
CA SER A 254 1.22 -30.59 47.69
C SER A 254 1.40 -31.51 46.48
N GLN A 255 2.11 -31.03 45.46
CA GLN A 255 3.29 -31.72 44.94
C GLN A 255 4.17 -30.79 44.10
N ARG A 256 5.43 -30.70 44.55
CA ARG A 256 6.58 -30.16 43.82
C ARG A 256 6.78 -30.93 42.51
N VAL A 257 7.03 -30.22 41.43
CA VAL A 257 7.98 -30.66 40.40
C VAL A 257 8.83 -29.45 40.05
N ASP A 258 10.09 -29.50 40.49
CA ASP A 258 11.14 -28.59 40.09
C ASP A 258 11.49 -28.84 38.61
N ARG A 259 11.56 -27.79 37.79
CA ARG A 259 12.49 -27.77 36.66
C ARG A 259 12.97 -26.36 36.38
N GLU A 260 14.27 -26.24 36.54
CA GLU A 260 15.09 -25.04 36.44
C GLU A 260 15.18 -24.49 35.01
N THR A 261 15.28 -23.14 34.99
CA THR A 261 16.16 -22.29 34.17
C THR A 261 16.06 -22.33 32.65
N GLU A 262 15.65 -21.20 32.06
CA GLU A 262 16.56 -20.44 31.19
C GLU A 262 16.19 -18.95 31.23
N VAL A 263 17.20 -18.14 31.54
CA VAL A 263 17.20 -16.67 31.50
C VAL A 263 17.69 -16.30 30.12
N ASP A 264 17.01 -15.39 29.42
CA ASP A 264 17.78 -14.40 28.66
C ASP A 264 17.05 -13.07 28.47
N VAL A 265 17.86 -12.05 28.67
CA VAL A 265 17.59 -10.63 28.75
C VAL A 265 17.78 -10.03 27.36
N TYR A 266 16.87 -9.18 26.89
CA TYR A 266 17.25 -8.17 25.89
C TYR A 266 16.75 -6.78 26.31
N HIS A 267 17.74 -5.96 26.66
CA HIS A 267 17.66 -4.52 26.79
C HIS A 267 17.64 -3.86 25.42
N ALA A 268 16.97 -2.72 25.38
CA ALA A 268 16.98 -1.72 24.32
C ALA A 268 18.39 -1.21 23.96
N VAL A 269 18.63 -1.04 22.66
CA VAL A 269 19.31 0.11 22.03
C VAL A 269 18.64 0.36 20.69
#